data_AF-A0A7S0TRS2-F1
#
_entry.id   AF-A0A7S0TRS2-F1
#
_cell.length_a   1.000
_cell.length_b   1.000
_cell.length_c   1.000
_cell.angle_alpha   90.00
_cell.angle_beta   90.00
_cell.angle_gamma   90.00
#
_symmetry.space_group_name_H-M   'P 1'
#
loop_
_entity.id
_entity.type
_entity.pdbx_description
1 polymer ?
#
loop_
_entity_poly.entity_id
_entity_poly.type
_entity_poly.pdbx_seq_one_letter_code
_entity_poly.pdbx_strand_id
1 'polypeptide(L)'
;VPPKSVGSMLFCTTGVLTRKLTGRKQGSGDLSNVSIVFVDEVHERDVHSDFLLIILRRLLDECPSLKIVLMSATMKADKFSHFFGYCPVIDIPGRTFPVEDHYIEDFVCEIAGVMVDSSKQARGDAQWRAERTKRQRERARAANEFSGEVLQLRSKQLDDAELSAIAAMSDVGFVDHDLVAELVLYIDRLGRDGAVLCFMPGWEEIVASHEALVNHPDVLDRSSKLEVHCLHSAVPTSQQQQVFLPPSAGHRKVVLATNIAETSITIDDCVFVVDCGRAKRMTYDPTTQISSLETGWAAKSNVKQRTGRAG
;
A
#
# COMPACT_ATOMS: atom_id res chain seq x y z
N VAL A 1 15.10 -25.37 -8.41
CA VAL A 1 15.33 -26.51 -9.33
C VAL A 1 14.15 -26.56 -10.30
N PRO A 2 14.32 -26.69 -11.63
CA PRO A 2 13.18 -26.91 -12.51
C PRO A 2 12.38 -28.14 -12.04
N PRO A 3 11.05 -28.17 -12.25
CA PRO A 3 10.21 -29.28 -11.82
C PRO A 3 10.79 -30.62 -12.27
N LYS A 4 11.13 -31.50 -11.31
CA LYS A 4 11.73 -32.82 -11.56
C LYS A 4 10.71 -33.90 -11.90
N SER A 5 9.41 -33.59 -11.78
CA SER A 5 8.30 -34.51 -12.00
C SER A 5 7.24 -33.87 -12.89
N VAL A 6 6.59 -34.70 -13.72
CA VAL A 6 5.42 -34.32 -14.51
C VAL A 6 4.32 -33.79 -13.56
N GLY A 7 3.63 -32.71 -13.95
CA GLY A 7 2.51 -32.16 -13.17
C GLY A 7 2.91 -31.39 -11.89
N SER A 8 3.96 -30.58 -11.95
CA SER A 8 4.38 -29.74 -10.81
C SER A 8 4.42 -28.25 -11.16
N MET A 9 4.20 -27.40 -10.14
CA MET A 9 4.18 -25.94 -10.25
C MET A 9 5.40 -25.36 -9.53
N LEU A 10 6.09 -24.41 -10.16
CA LEU A 10 7.25 -23.74 -9.60
C LEU A 10 7.01 -22.23 -9.54
N PHE A 11 6.94 -21.68 -8.34
CA PHE A 11 6.94 -20.24 -8.12
C PHE A 11 8.38 -19.73 -8.12
N CYS A 12 8.66 -18.68 -8.88
CA CYS A 12 9.95 -17.99 -8.86
C CYS A 12 9.78 -16.53 -9.27
N THR A 13 10.72 -15.69 -8.85
CA THR A 13 10.72 -14.28 -9.26
C THR A 13 11.07 -14.12 -10.74
N THR A 14 10.60 -13.03 -11.35
CA THR A 14 10.89 -12.66 -12.75
C THR A 14 12.39 -12.71 -13.04
N GLY A 15 13.23 -12.19 -12.15
CA GLY A 15 14.69 -12.21 -12.29
C GLY A 15 15.31 -13.62 -12.32
N VAL A 16 14.79 -14.57 -11.53
CA VAL A 16 15.25 -15.96 -11.55
C VAL A 16 14.91 -16.63 -12.89
N LEU A 17 13.70 -16.40 -13.39
CA LEU A 17 13.30 -16.92 -14.70
C LEU A 17 14.13 -16.30 -15.83
N THR A 18 14.28 -14.97 -15.85
CA THR A 18 15.09 -14.26 -16.85
C THR A 18 16.53 -14.76 -16.90
N ARG A 19 17.18 -15.00 -15.74
CA ARG A 19 18.53 -15.59 -15.68
C ARG A 19 18.59 -17.00 -16.27
N LYS A 20 17.58 -17.84 -16.03
CA LYS A 20 17.52 -19.18 -16.64
C LYS A 20 17.38 -19.12 -18.15
N LEU A 21 16.53 -18.23 -18.67
CA LEU A 21 16.30 -18.07 -20.12
C LEU A 21 17.51 -17.52 -20.86
N THR A 22 18.21 -16.56 -20.25
CA THR A 22 19.42 -15.94 -20.81
C THR A 22 20.68 -16.78 -20.64
N GLY A 23 20.68 -17.70 -19.66
CA GLY A 23 21.75 -18.67 -19.40
C GLY A 23 21.96 -19.75 -20.47
N ARG A 24 21.31 -19.64 -21.65
CA ARG A 24 21.46 -20.54 -22.81
C ARG A 24 22.93 -20.84 -23.20
N LYS A 25 23.89 -19.97 -22.85
CA LYS A 25 25.33 -20.23 -23.07
C LYS A 25 25.94 -21.35 -22.20
N GLN A 26 25.27 -21.84 -21.16
CA GLN A 26 25.74 -22.92 -20.29
C GLN A 26 24.80 -24.14 -20.23
N GLY A 27 24.18 -24.52 -21.36
CA GLY A 27 23.50 -25.83 -21.51
C GLY A 27 22.26 -26.09 -20.63
N SER A 28 21.80 -25.10 -19.86
CA SER A 28 20.72 -25.23 -18.86
C SER A 28 19.53 -24.29 -19.12
N GLY A 29 19.57 -23.51 -20.20
CA GLY A 29 18.54 -22.54 -20.59
C GLY A 29 17.41 -23.12 -21.45
N ASP A 30 17.16 -24.43 -21.35
CA ASP A 30 16.14 -25.08 -22.13
C ASP A 30 14.82 -25.14 -21.33
N LEU A 31 13.80 -24.45 -21.84
CA LEU A 31 12.42 -24.56 -21.36
C LEU A 31 11.76 -25.85 -21.87
N SER A 32 12.49 -26.80 -22.46
CA SER A 32 11.94 -28.08 -22.96
C SER A 32 11.07 -28.83 -21.96
N ASN A 33 11.32 -28.66 -20.66
CA ASN A 33 10.53 -29.28 -19.59
C ASN A 33 9.44 -28.36 -19.01
N VAL A 34 9.16 -27.21 -19.63
CA VAL A 34 8.14 -26.25 -19.19
C VAL A 34 7.07 -26.16 -20.26
N SER A 35 5.84 -26.54 -19.89
CA SER A 35 4.68 -26.49 -20.77
C SER A 35 3.99 -25.13 -20.78
N ILE A 36 3.89 -24.49 -19.61
CA ILE A 36 3.16 -23.22 -19.43
C ILE A 36 3.96 -22.29 -18.53
N VAL A 37 4.08 -21.03 -18.95
CA VAL A 37 4.63 -19.94 -18.12
C VAL A 37 3.49 -18.99 -17.75
N PHE A 38 3.26 -18.85 -16.44
CA PHE A 38 2.40 -17.81 -15.89
C PHE A 38 3.27 -16.62 -15.51
N VAL A 39 2.92 -15.43 -16.00
CA VAL A 39 3.53 -14.17 -15.58
C VAL A 39 2.47 -13.41 -14.80
N ASP A 40 2.68 -13.31 -13.50
CA ASP A 40 1.78 -12.61 -12.58
C ASP A 40 2.09 -11.12 -12.51
N GLU A 41 1.09 -10.33 -12.11
CA GLU A 41 1.19 -8.89 -11.86
C GLU A 41 1.90 -8.07 -12.94
N VAL A 42 1.66 -8.41 -14.21
CA VAL A 42 2.29 -7.72 -15.36
C VAL A 42 1.97 -6.22 -15.42
N HIS A 43 0.94 -5.80 -14.69
CA HIS A 43 0.51 -4.41 -14.59
C HIS A 43 1.42 -3.52 -13.74
N GLU A 44 2.28 -4.09 -12.89
CA GLU A 44 3.25 -3.31 -12.09
C GLU A 44 4.33 -2.65 -12.96
N ARG A 45 4.52 -3.14 -14.21
CA ARG A 45 5.45 -2.58 -15.21
C ARG A 45 6.89 -2.46 -14.71
N ASP A 46 7.34 -3.39 -13.88
CA ASP A 46 8.74 -3.50 -13.49
C ASP A 46 9.65 -3.84 -14.69
N VAL A 47 10.89 -3.34 -14.66
CA VAL A 47 11.88 -3.52 -15.73
C VAL A 47 12.16 -4.99 -16.01
N HIS A 48 12.22 -5.83 -14.97
CA HIS A 48 12.48 -7.26 -15.16
C HIS A 48 11.28 -7.97 -15.78
N SER A 49 10.06 -7.55 -15.46
CA SER A 49 8.83 -8.07 -16.08
C SER A 49 8.77 -7.70 -17.56
N ASP A 50 8.96 -6.42 -17.90
CA ASP A 50 8.94 -5.95 -19.29
C ASP A 50 10.01 -6.68 -20.14
N PHE A 51 11.23 -6.87 -19.61
CA PHE A 51 12.28 -7.61 -20.29
C PHE A 51 11.94 -9.10 -20.45
N LEU A 52 11.35 -9.72 -19.42
CA LEU A 52 10.88 -11.10 -19.49
C LEU A 52 9.82 -11.25 -20.60
N LEU A 53 8.86 -10.32 -20.70
CA LEU A 53 7.82 -10.35 -21.73
C LEU A 53 8.41 -10.28 -23.15
N ILE A 54 9.46 -9.49 -23.37
CA ILE A 54 10.17 -9.43 -24.66
C ILE A 54 10.81 -10.78 -25.00
N ILE A 55 11.51 -11.40 -24.04
CA ILE A 55 12.13 -12.72 -24.24
C ILE A 55 11.06 -13.76 -24.56
N LEU A 56 10.00 -13.80 -23.75
CA LEU A 56 8.89 -14.72 -23.88
C LEU A 56 8.18 -14.58 -25.23
N ARG A 57 7.98 -13.35 -25.72
CA ARG A 57 7.40 -13.11 -27.05
C ARG A 57 8.23 -13.75 -28.16
N ARG A 58 9.56 -13.62 -28.09
CA ARG A 58 10.47 -14.25 -29.07
C ARG A 58 10.47 -15.77 -28.96
N LEU A 59 10.36 -16.30 -27.75
CA LEU A 59 10.32 -17.75 -27.51
C LEU A 59 9.05 -18.41 -28.06
N LEU A 60 7.94 -17.68 -28.18
CA LEU A 60 6.74 -18.21 -28.86
C LEU A 60 6.99 -18.53 -30.34
N ASP A 61 7.87 -17.77 -31.00
CA ASP A 61 8.24 -18.02 -32.40
C ASP A 61 9.18 -19.24 -32.52
N GLU A 62 10.01 -19.50 -31.51
CA GLU A 62 10.98 -20.61 -31.47
C GLU A 62 10.39 -21.93 -30.91
N CYS A 63 9.39 -21.86 -30.05
CA CYS A 63 8.84 -22.99 -29.29
C CYS A 63 7.31 -23.02 -29.34
N PRO A 64 6.70 -23.59 -30.40
CA PRO A 64 5.24 -23.61 -30.58
C PRO A 64 4.47 -24.38 -29.50
N SER A 65 5.13 -25.27 -28.76
CA SER A 65 4.53 -26.04 -27.66
C SER A 65 4.38 -25.25 -26.37
N LEU A 66 5.09 -24.12 -26.22
CA LEU A 66 5.07 -23.29 -25.02
C LEU A 66 3.79 -22.45 -24.98
N LYS A 67 3.08 -22.49 -23.84
CA LYS A 67 1.96 -21.60 -23.58
C LYS A 67 2.34 -20.52 -22.58
N ILE A 68 1.78 -19.34 -22.76
CA ILE A 68 2.03 -18.19 -21.90
C ILE A 68 0.69 -17.64 -21.42
N VAL A 69 0.59 -17.40 -20.11
CA VAL A 69 -0.57 -16.78 -19.48
C VAL A 69 -0.09 -15.54 -18.75
N LEU A 70 -0.67 -14.39 -19.09
CA LEU A 70 -0.39 -13.11 -18.44
C LEU A 70 -1.54 -12.82 -17.48
N MET A 71 -1.22 -12.54 -16.21
CA MET A 71 -2.20 -12.23 -15.17
C MET A 71 -2.01 -10.78 -14.74
N SER A 72 -3.12 -10.04 -14.66
CA SER A 72 -3.14 -8.61 -14.33
C SER A 72 -4.39 -8.30 -13.52
N ALA A 73 -4.22 -7.63 -12.38
CA ALA A 73 -5.32 -7.09 -11.59
C ALA A 73 -5.95 -5.80 -12.17
N THR A 74 -5.38 -5.19 -13.22
CA THR A 74 -5.84 -3.89 -13.76
C THR A 74 -6.48 -3.99 -15.15
N MET A 75 -7.39 -3.04 -15.43
CA MET A 75 -8.19 -2.91 -16.67
C MET A 75 -7.39 -2.61 -17.96
N LYS A 76 -6.05 -2.63 -17.94
CA LYS A 76 -5.22 -2.32 -19.13
C LYS A 76 -4.70 -3.57 -19.85
N ALA A 77 -5.50 -4.62 -19.91
CA ALA A 77 -5.16 -5.89 -20.57
C ALA A 77 -4.89 -5.72 -22.08
N ASP A 78 -5.56 -4.76 -22.73
CA ASP A 78 -5.47 -4.52 -24.18
C ASP A 78 -4.04 -4.25 -24.66
N LYS A 79 -3.24 -3.53 -23.85
CA LYS A 79 -1.84 -3.23 -24.23
C LYS A 79 -0.99 -4.49 -24.31
N PHE A 80 -1.19 -5.42 -23.38
CA PHE A 80 -0.50 -6.70 -23.37
C PHE A 80 -1.02 -7.61 -24.47
N SER A 81 -2.34 -7.63 -24.69
CA SER A 81 -2.95 -8.35 -25.81
C SER A 81 -2.36 -7.90 -27.14
N HIS A 82 -2.32 -6.58 -27.40
CA HIS A 82 -1.73 -6.01 -28.59
C HIS A 82 -0.25 -6.40 -28.76
N PHE A 83 0.56 -6.29 -27.70
CA PHE A 83 1.99 -6.66 -27.75
C PHE A 83 2.20 -8.14 -28.09
N PHE A 84 1.32 -9.04 -27.64
CA PHE A 84 1.33 -10.46 -27.98
C PHE A 84 0.49 -10.81 -29.23
N GLY A 85 0.20 -9.83 -30.09
CA GLY A 85 -0.47 -10.06 -31.37
C GLY A 85 -1.98 -10.27 -31.24
N TYR A 86 -2.64 -9.45 -30.42
CA TYR A 86 -4.08 -9.51 -30.13
C TYR A 86 -4.50 -10.85 -29.52
N CYS A 87 -3.75 -11.34 -28.54
CA CYS A 87 -4.10 -12.59 -27.85
C CYS A 87 -5.44 -12.47 -27.10
N PRO A 88 -6.18 -13.58 -26.92
CA PRO A 88 -7.44 -13.57 -26.18
C PRO A 88 -7.28 -13.00 -24.77
N VAL A 89 -8.24 -12.19 -24.35
CA VAL A 89 -8.34 -11.65 -22.99
C VAL A 89 -9.54 -12.30 -22.33
N ILE A 90 -9.34 -12.80 -21.11
CA ILE A 90 -10.40 -13.37 -20.28
C ILE A 90 -10.51 -12.51 -19.03
N ASP A 91 -11.66 -11.86 -18.86
CA ASP A 91 -11.97 -11.12 -17.65
C ASP A 91 -12.59 -12.05 -16.61
N ILE A 92 -11.91 -12.20 -15.48
CA ILE A 92 -12.41 -12.96 -14.33
C ILE A 92 -13.07 -11.95 -13.39
N PRO A 93 -14.40 -11.98 -13.19
CA PRO A 93 -15.06 -11.06 -12.27
C PRO A 93 -14.58 -11.33 -10.85
N GLY A 94 -14.04 -10.29 -10.20
CA GLY A 94 -13.72 -10.33 -8.78
C GLY A 94 -14.99 -10.46 -7.94
N ARG A 95 -14.92 -11.24 -6.86
CA ARG A 95 -15.91 -11.20 -5.77
C ARG A 95 -15.34 -10.33 -4.67
N THR A 96 -15.36 -9.02 -4.88
CA THR A 96 -15.08 -8.06 -3.81
C THR A 96 -16.40 -7.57 -3.24
N PHE A 97 -16.49 -7.52 -1.92
CA PHE A 97 -17.56 -6.80 -1.25
C PHE A 97 -17.47 -5.31 -1.61
N PRO A 98 -18.61 -4.58 -1.65
CA PRO A 98 -18.57 -3.14 -1.88
C PRO A 98 -17.77 -2.47 -0.76
N VAL A 99 -16.77 -1.68 -1.15
CA VAL A 99 -15.96 -0.87 -0.24
C VAL A 99 -16.39 0.59 -0.40
N GLU A 100 -16.62 1.25 0.74
CA GLU A 100 -16.95 2.68 0.79
C GLU A 100 -15.67 3.49 0.91
N ASP A 101 -15.45 4.42 -0.03
CA ASP A 101 -14.30 5.31 -0.01
C ASP A 101 -14.65 6.58 0.79
N HIS A 102 -13.79 6.93 1.73
CA HIS A 102 -13.86 8.19 2.49
C HIS A 102 -12.56 8.96 2.34
N TYR A 103 -12.65 10.28 2.24
CA TYR A 103 -11.51 11.18 2.09
C TYR A 103 -11.28 12.00 3.36
N ILE A 104 -10.13 12.67 3.42
CA ILE A 104 -9.69 13.39 4.61
C ILE A 104 -10.71 14.44 5.05
N GLU A 105 -11.36 15.12 4.09
CA GLU A 105 -12.40 16.11 4.38
C GLU A 105 -13.66 15.54 5.03
N ASP A 106 -13.95 14.25 4.81
CA ASP A 106 -15.13 13.60 5.38
C ASP A 106 -14.94 13.35 6.89
N PHE A 107 -13.69 13.17 7.33
CA PHE A 107 -13.35 12.95 8.73
C PHE A 107 -12.89 14.21 9.45
N VAL A 108 -12.63 15.31 8.74
CA VAL A 108 -12.14 16.55 9.39
C VAL A 108 -13.13 17.03 10.44
N CYS A 109 -14.43 17.00 10.18
CA CYS A 109 -15.43 17.44 11.16
C CYS A 109 -15.54 16.50 12.38
N GLU A 110 -15.40 15.19 12.17
CA GLU A 110 -15.54 14.19 13.24
C GLU A 110 -14.26 14.07 14.08
N ILE A 111 -13.09 14.09 13.43
CA ILE A 111 -11.78 14.11 14.08
C ILE A 111 -11.54 15.49 14.72
N ALA A 112 -11.87 16.60 14.05
CA ALA A 112 -11.79 17.94 14.66
C ALA A 112 -12.88 18.16 15.73
N GLY A 113 -14.04 17.52 15.61
CA GLY A 113 -15.05 17.47 16.67
C GLY A 113 -14.48 16.82 17.93
N VAL A 114 -13.74 15.72 17.81
CA VAL A 114 -12.96 15.14 18.93
C VAL A 114 -11.87 16.12 19.40
N MET A 115 -11.27 16.94 18.53
CA MET A 115 -10.32 17.99 18.92
C MET A 115 -10.97 19.13 19.72
N VAL A 116 -12.27 19.42 19.52
CA VAL A 116 -13.00 20.53 20.17
C VAL A 116 -13.79 20.08 21.40
N ASP A 117 -14.50 18.94 21.35
CA ASP A 117 -15.37 18.47 22.45
C ASP A 117 -14.61 17.74 23.57
N SER A 118 -13.45 17.15 23.28
CA SER A 118 -12.58 16.56 24.32
C SER A 118 -11.93 17.61 25.23
N SER A 119 -12.14 18.90 24.95
CA SER A 119 -11.79 20.03 25.82
C SER A 119 -12.43 19.95 27.22
N LYS A 120 -13.45 19.10 27.41
CA LYS A 120 -14.23 19.06 28.66
C LYS A 120 -14.02 17.84 29.56
N GLN A 121 -13.37 16.74 29.13
CA GLN A 121 -13.48 15.49 29.92
C GLN A 121 -12.29 14.54 30.13
N ALA A 122 -11.09 14.76 29.59
CA ALA A 122 -9.95 13.85 29.86
C ALA A 122 -8.73 14.57 30.48
N ARG A 123 -8.51 14.38 31.79
CA ARG A 123 -7.43 15.00 32.58
C ARG A 123 -6.02 14.47 32.26
N GLY A 124 -5.87 13.38 31.49
CA GLY A 124 -4.57 12.78 31.12
C GLY A 124 -3.98 13.29 29.79
N ASP A 125 -4.67 14.19 29.12
CA ASP A 125 -4.67 14.24 27.66
C ASP A 125 -4.34 15.67 27.14
N ALA A 126 -4.14 16.62 28.05
CA ALA A 126 -3.76 17.99 27.73
C ALA A 126 -2.30 18.10 27.25
N GLN A 127 -1.39 17.30 27.83
CA GLN A 127 0.03 17.34 27.50
C GLN A 127 0.31 16.75 26.12
N TRP A 128 -0.25 15.58 25.81
CA TRP A 128 -0.13 14.96 24.49
C TRP A 128 -0.73 15.87 23.39
N ARG A 129 -1.89 16.49 23.64
CA ARG A 129 -2.49 17.45 22.70
C ARG A 129 -1.66 18.72 22.52
N ALA A 130 -1.06 19.26 23.57
CA ALA A 130 -0.16 20.41 23.46
C ALA A 130 1.09 20.07 22.64
N GLU A 131 1.67 18.88 22.86
CA GLU A 131 2.81 18.35 22.12
C GLU A 131 2.44 18.15 20.63
N ARG A 132 1.29 17.53 20.34
CA ARG A 132 0.77 17.35 18.97
C ARG A 132 0.50 18.68 18.28
N THR A 133 -0.20 19.61 18.94
CA THR A 133 -0.49 20.94 18.39
C THR A 133 0.80 21.70 18.08
N LYS A 134 1.82 21.56 18.93
CA LYS A 134 3.15 22.13 18.70
C LYS A 134 3.83 21.50 17.48
N ARG A 135 3.86 20.15 17.39
CA ARG A 135 4.40 19.42 16.24
C ARG A 135 3.67 19.79 14.95
N GLN A 136 2.35 19.90 14.98
CA GLN A 136 1.52 20.27 13.84
C GLN A 136 1.78 21.72 13.40
N ARG A 137 1.96 22.66 14.33
CA ARG A 137 2.34 24.05 14.03
C ARG A 137 3.75 24.17 13.47
N GLU A 138 4.70 23.40 13.98
CA GLU A 138 6.07 23.34 13.45
C GLU A 138 6.07 22.78 12.02
N ARG A 139 5.29 21.71 11.79
CA ARG A 139 5.09 21.11 10.46
C ARG A 139 4.37 22.05 9.48
N ALA A 140 3.30 22.72 9.91
CA ALA A 140 2.57 23.69 9.09
C ALA A 140 3.44 24.91 8.73
N ARG A 141 4.35 25.33 9.62
CA ARG A 141 5.35 26.37 9.29
C ARG A 141 6.33 25.92 8.22
N ALA A 142 6.76 24.66 8.23
CA ALA A 142 7.60 24.09 7.17
C ALA A 142 6.82 23.92 5.85
N ALA A 143 5.51 23.62 5.92
CA ALA A 143 4.62 23.49 4.76
C ALA A 143 4.30 24.83 4.08
N ASN A 144 4.16 25.91 4.87
CA ASN A 144 3.85 27.25 4.39
C ASN A 144 4.93 27.88 3.49
N GLU A 145 6.12 27.28 3.40
CA GLU A 145 7.13 27.68 2.40
C GLU A 145 6.80 27.15 0.98
N PHE A 146 5.79 26.27 0.81
CA PHE A 146 5.57 25.53 -0.44
C PHE A 146 4.17 25.63 -1.09
N SER A 147 3.18 26.32 -0.51
CA SER A 147 1.80 26.24 -1.01
C SER A 147 1.20 27.55 -1.53
N GLY A 148 1.09 27.66 -2.86
CA GLY A 148 0.12 28.56 -3.52
C GLY A 148 -1.19 27.86 -3.91
N GLU A 149 -1.26 26.53 -3.80
CA GLU A 149 -2.35 25.70 -4.36
C GLU A 149 -3.49 25.41 -3.35
N VAL A 150 -3.25 25.59 -2.05
CA VAL A 150 -4.28 25.49 -0.98
C VAL A 150 -5.46 26.47 -1.17
N LEU A 151 -5.30 27.53 -1.96
CA LEU A 151 -6.36 28.50 -2.25
C LEU A 151 -7.50 27.97 -3.13
N GLN A 152 -7.39 26.78 -3.72
CA GLN A 152 -8.40 26.25 -4.65
C GLN A 152 -9.42 25.27 -4.03
N LEU A 153 -9.28 24.86 -2.76
CA LEU A 153 -10.21 23.94 -2.08
C LEU A 153 -11.54 24.59 -1.62
N ARG A 154 -11.98 25.68 -2.25
CA ARG A 154 -13.21 26.44 -1.94
C ARG A 154 -14.50 25.82 -2.51
N SER A 155 -14.64 24.50 -2.57
CA SER A 155 -15.83 23.87 -3.18
C SER A 155 -16.71 22.99 -2.27
N LYS A 156 -16.44 22.95 -0.96
CA LYS A 156 -17.40 22.40 0.02
C LYS A 156 -17.64 23.48 1.08
N GLN A 157 -18.88 23.62 1.57
CA GLN A 157 -19.31 24.61 2.59
C GLN A 157 -18.69 24.29 3.96
N LEU A 158 -17.36 24.29 4.05
CA LEU A 158 -16.58 24.04 5.25
C LEU A 158 -16.21 25.39 5.88
N ASP A 159 -16.13 25.43 7.20
CA ASP A 159 -15.75 26.63 7.93
C ASP A 159 -14.24 26.93 7.83
N ASP A 160 -13.83 28.14 8.23
CA ASP A 160 -12.43 28.58 8.11
C ASP A 160 -11.46 27.72 8.96
N ALA A 161 -11.94 27.07 10.02
CA ALA A 161 -11.13 26.20 10.87
C ALA A 161 -10.91 24.82 10.20
N GLU A 162 -11.95 24.27 9.59
CA GLU A 162 -11.92 23.04 8.80
C GLU A 162 -11.03 23.22 7.57
N LEU A 163 -11.15 24.33 6.85
CA LEU A 163 -10.29 24.68 5.71
C LEU A 163 -8.82 24.81 6.13
N SER A 164 -8.55 25.43 7.27
CA SER A 164 -7.18 25.55 7.79
C SER A 164 -6.60 24.19 8.22
N ALA A 165 -7.42 23.29 8.77
CA ALA A 165 -7.00 21.94 9.13
C ALA A 165 -6.72 21.11 7.87
N ILE A 166 -7.63 21.12 6.90
CA ILE A 166 -7.47 20.46 5.60
C ILE A 166 -6.23 20.98 4.90
N ALA A 167 -6.01 22.30 4.84
CA ALA A 167 -4.82 22.90 4.26
C ALA A 167 -3.53 22.40 4.93
N ALA A 168 -3.50 22.35 6.26
CA ALA A 168 -2.36 21.85 7.02
C ALA A 168 -2.12 20.35 6.85
N MET A 169 -3.14 19.58 6.47
CA MET A 169 -3.09 18.12 6.29
C MET A 169 -2.88 17.71 4.82
N SER A 170 -3.31 18.55 3.86
CA SER A 170 -3.33 18.24 2.43
C SER A 170 -2.04 18.61 1.71
N ASP A 171 -1.28 19.58 2.23
CA ASP A 171 -0.13 20.13 1.52
C ASP A 171 1.21 19.85 2.20
N VAL A 172 1.48 18.58 2.49
CA VAL A 172 2.75 18.25 3.10
C VAL A 172 3.38 17.00 2.52
N GLY A 173 4.68 17.12 2.20
CA GLY A 173 5.53 16.06 1.66
C GLY A 173 5.74 14.86 2.59
N PHE A 174 4.97 14.73 3.67
CA PHE A 174 5.13 13.72 4.72
C PHE A 174 3.80 13.04 5.07
N VAL A 175 3.86 12.01 5.91
CA VAL A 175 2.69 11.32 6.49
C VAL A 175 2.42 11.86 7.89
N ASP A 176 1.18 12.28 8.18
CA ASP A 176 0.80 12.69 9.53
C ASP A 176 0.47 11.45 10.40
N HIS A 177 1.48 10.99 11.16
CA HIS A 177 1.37 9.81 12.01
C HIS A 177 0.35 9.97 13.15
N ASP A 178 0.16 11.19 13.65
CA ASP A 178 -0.80 11.46 14.72
C ASP A 178 -2.23 11.36 14.18
N LEU A 179 -2.46 11.86 12.95
CA LEU A 179 -3.73 11.68 12.25
C LEU A 179 -4.02 10.20 11.97
N VAL A 180 -3.03 9.43 11.50
CA VAL A 180 -3.22 7.99 11.27
C VAL A 180 -3.63 7.30 12.57
N ALA A 181 -2.97 7.61 13.69
CA ALA A 181 -3.31 7.04 14.98
C ALA A 181 -4.77 7.36 15.39
N GLU A 182 -5.18 8.62 15.25
CA GLU A 182 -6.56 9.05 15.55
C GLU A 182 -7.59 8.36 14.67
N LEU A 183 -7.30 8.17 13.37
CA LEU A 183 -8.21 7.50 12.45
C LEU A 183 -8.35 6.01 12.79
N VAL A 184 -7.25 5.34 13.15
CA VAL A 184 -7.29 3.95 13.62
C VAL A 184 -8.13 3.82 14.90
N LEU A 185 -7.97 4.75 15.85
CA LEU A 185 -8.74 4.74 17.09
C LEU A 185 -10.21 5.11 16.86
N TYR A 186 -10.49 6.02 15.93
CA TYR A 186 -11.85 6.28 15.47
C TYR A 186 -12.50 5.00 14.93
N ILE A 187 -11.81 4.26 14.06
CA ILE A 187 -12.29 2.98 13.53
C ILE A 187 -12.53 1.97 14.67
N ASP A 188 -11.64 1.91 15.66
CA ASP A 188 -11.80 1.04 16.82
C ASP A 188 -13.08 1.37 17.62
N ARG A 189 -13.34 2.67 17.84
CA ARG A 189 -14.53 3.19 18.53
C ARG A 189 -15.85 2.92 17.78
N LEU A 190 -15.83 2.67 16.47
CA LEU A 190 -17.02 2.25 15.73
C LEU A 190 -17.56 0.89 16.19
N GLY A 191 -16.74 0.07 16.86
CA GLY A 191 -17.15 -1.23 17.39
C GLY A 191 -17.47 -2.28 16.32
N ARG A 192 -17.11 -2.04 15.06
CA ARG A 192 -17.27 -2.98 13.94
C ARG A 192 -16.07 -3.91 13.83
N ASP A 193 -16.29 -5.22 13.82
CA ASP A 193 -15.20 -6.20 13.71
C ASP A 193 -14.38 -6.06 12.42
N GLY A 194 -13.12 -6.51 12.47
CA GLY A 194 -12.20 -6.56 11.34
C GLY A 194 -10.87 -5.86 11.60
N ALA A 195 -9.82 -6.34 10.95
CA ALA A 195 -8.50 -5.77 11.00
C ALA A 195 -8.43 -4.44 10.23
N VAL A 196 -7.49 -3.58 10.66
CA VAL A 196 -7.17 -2.31 10.00
C VAL A 196 -5.82 -2.44 9.30
N LEU A 197 -5.79 -2.25 7.99
CA LEU A 197 -4.57 -2.23 7.19
C LEU A 197 -4.20 -0.79 6.83
N CYS A 198 -3.08 -0.30 7.34
CA CYS A 198 -2.57 1.04 7.05
C CYS A 198 -1.44 0.97 6.03
N PHE A 199 -1.59 1.67 4.90
CA PHE A 199 -0.53 1.80 3.89
C PHE A 199 0.39 2.98 4.22
N MET A 200 1.69 2.72 4.22
CA MET A 200 2.78 3.66 4.51
C MET A 200 3.81 3.65 3.37
N PRO A 201 4.52 4.76 3.12
CA PRO A 201 5.49 4.82 2.02
C PRO A 201 6.79 4.06 2.32
N GLY A 202 7.14 3.83 3.59
CA GLY A 202 8.40 3.19 3.96
C GLY A 202 8.48 2.76 5.42
N TRP A 203 9.66 2.21 5.79
CA TRP A 203 9.92 1.69 7.12
C TRP A 203 9.92 2.77 8.22
N GLU A 204 10.51 3.93 7.94
CA GLU A 204 10.54 5.06 8.89
C GLU A 204 9.12 5.49 9.27
N GLU A 205 8.22 5.57 8.29
CA GLU A 205 6.83 5.92 8.49
C GLU A 205 6.04 4.82 9.22
N ILE A 206 6.36 3.54 8.99
CA ILE A 206 5.81 2.42 9.75
C ILE A 206 6.20 2.54 11.23
N VAL A 207 7.49 2.74 11.53
CA VAL A 207 7.97 2.84 12.91
C VAL A 207 7.38 4.06 13.60
N ALA A 208 7.36 5.22 12.94
CA ALA A 208 6.80 6.44 13.51
C ALA A 208 5.29 6.31 13.79
N SER A 209 4.53 5.67 12.90
CA SER A 209 3.09 5.43 13.11
C SER A 209 2.84 4.37 14.18
N HIS A 210 3.68 3.35 14.26
CA HIS A 210 3.65 2.37 15.34
C HIS A 210 3.87 3.06 16.69
N GLU A 211 4.91 3.88 16.82
CA GLU A 211 5.19 4.66 18.02
C GLU A 211 4.04 5.60 18.39
N ALA A 212 3.43 6.29 17.42
CA ALA A 212 2.29 7.15 17.65
C ALA A 212 1.08 6.38 18.21
N LEU A 213 0.80 5.18 17.67
CA LEU A 213 -0.29 4.32 18.12
C LEU A 213 -0.06 3.77 19.53
N VAL A 214 1.10 3.13 19.78
CA VAL A 214 1.34 2.44 21.06
C VAL A 214 1.50 3.39 22.23
N ASN A 215 1.92 4.64 21.97
CA ASN A 215 2.04 5.69 22.98
C ASN A 215 0.80 6.60 23.04
N HIS A 216 -0.27 6.30 22.29
CA HIS A 216 -1.49 7.08 22.36
C HIS A 216 -2.18 6.89 23.72
N PRO A 217 -2.73 7.95 24.35
CA PRO A 217 -3.43 7.87 25.63
C PRO A 217 -4.44 6.71 25.74
N ASP A 218 -5.37 6.59 24.78
CA ASP A 218 -6.39 5.53 24.72
C ASP A 218 -5.80 4.10 24.68
N VAL A 219 -4.58 3.93 24.16
CA VAL A 219 -3.91 2.62 24.13
C VAL A 219 -3.18 2.37 25.44
N LEU A 220 -2.52 3.39 25.99
CA LEU A 220 -1.79 3.32 27.26
C LEU A 220 -2.72 3.08 28.45
N ASP A 221 -3.89 3.70 28.46
CA ASP A 221 -4.91 3.51 29.50
C ASP A 221 -5.79 2.27 29.29
N ARG A 222 -5.57 1.54 28.18
CA ARG A 222 -6.27 0.32 27.76
C ARG A 222 -7.76 0.53 27.41
N SER A 223 -8.16 1.76 27.10
CA SER A 223 -9.48 2.05 26.53
C SER A 223 -9.63 1.39 25.15
N SER A 224 -8.57 1.44 24.34
CA SER A 224 -8.44 0.73 23.07
C SER A 224 -7.42 -0.40 23.19
N LYS A 225 -7.79 -1.60 22.74
CA LYS A 225 -6.96 -2.80 22.79
C LYS A 225 -6.51 -3.16 21.39
N LEU A 226 -5.34 -2.65 21.00
CA LEU A 226 -4.79 -2.85 19.65
C LEU A 226 -3.65 -3.87 19.68
N GLU A 227 -3.60 -4.74 18.68
CA GLU A 227 -2.46 -5.61 18.36
C GLU A 227 -1.81 -5.07 17.08
N VAL A 228 -0.74 -4.29 17.23
CA VAL A 228 -0.11 -3.56 16.12
C VAL A 228 1.05 -4.36 15.54
N HIS A 229 1.00 -4.65 14.24
CA HIS A 229 2.05 -5.37 13.51
C HIS A 229 2.67 -4.51 12.42
N CYS A 230 3.99 -4.62 12.26
CA CYS A 230 4.73 -3.98 11.18
C CYS A 230 4.99 -4.99 10.05
N LEU A 231 4.62 -4.63 8.82
CA LEU A 231 4.81 -5.47 7.64
C LEU A 231 5.68 -4.75 6.59
N HIS A 232 6.92 -5.19 6.46
CA HIS A 232 7.90 -4.62 5.54
C HIS A 232 8.89 -5.69 5.08
N SER A 233 9.50 -5.51 3.91
CA SER A 233 10.47 -6.46 3.35
C SER A 233 11.70 -6.68 4.25
N ALA A 234 12.06 -5.71 5.09
CA ALA A 234 13.13 -5.82 6.07
C ALA A 234 12.75 -6.58 7.35
N VAL A 235 11.46 -6.85 7.58
CA VAL A 235 10.97 -7.60 8.75
C VAL A 235 11.23 -9.10 8.54
N PRO A 236 11.75 -9.85 9.53
CA PRO A 236 11.95 -11.29 9.41
C PRO A 236 10.68 -12.05 9.05
N THR A 237 10.80 -13.10 8.24
CA THR A 237 9.65 -13.89 7.76
C THR A 237 8.78 -14.42 8.90
N SER A 238 9.38 -14.86 10.03
CA SER A 238 8.61 -15.34 11.19
C SER A 238 7.70 -14.28 11.80
N GLN A 239 8.11 -13.01 11.78
CA GLN A 239 7.28 -11.88 12.24
C GLN A 239 6.23 -11.51 11.20
N GLN A 240 6.58 -11.52 9.91
CA GLN A 240 5.59 -11.30 8.85
C GLN A 240 4.46 -12.35 8.91
N GLN A 241 4.76 -13.59 9.29
CA GLN A 241 3.74 -14.64 9.42
C GLN A 241 2.73 -14.39 10.54
N GLN A 242 3.05 -13.56 11.53
CA GLN A 242 2.15 -13.25 12.64
C GLN A 242 0.91 -12.46 12.18
N VAL A 243 1.03 -11.68 11.10
CA VAL A 243 -0.08 -10.86 10.58
C VAL A 243 -1.27 -11.69 10.09
N PHE A 244 -1.02 -12.97 9.73
CA PHE A 244 -2.05 -13.90 9.26
C PHE A 244 -2.81 -14.58 10.41
N LEU A 245 -2.31 -14.50 11.63
CA LEU A 245 -2.99 -15.09 12.79
C LEU A 245 -4.12 -14.18 13.25
N PRO A 246 -5.27 -14.71 13.71
CA PRO A 246 -6.32 -13.87 14.28
C PRO A 246 -5.83 -13.14 15.54
N PRO A 247 -6.32 -11.93 15.82
CA PRO A 247 -5.90 -11.20 17.01
C PRO A 247 -6.36 -11.88 18.29
N SER A 248 -5.72 -11.51 19.40
CA SER A 248 -6.16 -11.92 20.74
C SER A 248 -7.60 -11.50 21.02
N ALA A 249 -8.32 -12.27 21.84
CA ALA A 249 -9.72 -11.96 22.17
C ALA A 249 -9.90 -10.54 22.71
N GLY A 250 -10.85 -9.80 22.11
CA GLY A 250 -11.12 -8.40 22.46
C GLY A 250 -10.02 -7.41 22.05
N HIS A 251 -9.06 -7.82 21.22
CA HIS A 251 -8.10 -6.92 20.60
C HIS A 251 -8.41 -6.76 19.10
N ARG A 252 -8.15 -5.57 18.57
CA ARG A 252 -8.20 -5.29 17.14
C ARG A 252 -6.82 -5.42 16.54
N LYS A 253 -6.70 -6.17 15.46
CA LYS A 253 -5.47 -6.23 14.66
C LYS A 253 -5.30 -4.94 13.86
N VAL A 254 -4.12 -4.34 13.95
CA VAL A 254 -3.71 -3.20 13.12
C VAL A 254 -2.42 -3.57 12.41
N VAL A 255 -2.39 -3.52 11.09
CA VAL A 255 -1.21 -3.85 10.29
C VAL A 255 -0.71 -2.61 9.57
N LEU A 256 0.52 -2.18 9.89
CA LEU A 256 1.19 -1.06 9.24
C LEU A 256 2.12 -1.63 8.15
N ALA A 257 1.79 -1.37 6.88
CA ALA A 257 2.45 -2.01 5.75
C ALA A 257 2.89 -1.02 4.67
N THR A 258 3.92 -1.38 3.91
CA THR A 258 4.17 -0.73 2.61
C THR A 258 3.31 -1.35 1.51
N ASN A 259 3.59 -1.02 0.25
CA ASN A 259 3.01 -1.65 -0.93
C ASN A 259 3.20 -3.19 -1.00
N ILE A 260 3.95 -3.83 -0.10
CA ILE A 260 3.99 -5.30 -0.01
C ILE A 260 2.60 -5.91 0.26
N ALA A 261 1.74 -5.20 0.99
CA ALA A 261 0.35 -5.60 1.22
C ALA A 261 -0.61 -5.22 0.07
N GLU A 262 -0.10 -4.53 -0.96
CA GLU A 262 -0.90 -4.12 -2.11
C GLU A 262 -1.10 -5.27 -3.10
N THR A 263 -0.07 -6.10 -3.31
CA THR A 263 -0.09 -7.24 -4.25
C THR A 263 0.38 -8.54 -3.60
N SER A 264 1.51 -8.53 -2.90
CA SER A 264 2.21 -9.75 -2.49
C SER A 264 1.62 -10.48 -1.28
N ILE A 265 0.83 -9.79 -0.44
CA ILE A 265 0.31 -10.33 0.82
C ILE A 265 -1.18 -9.97 0.95
N THR A 266 -1.98 -10.94 1.39
CA THR A 266 -3.42 -10.76 1.65
C THR A 266 -3.70 -11.05 3.11
N ILE A 267 -4.41 -10.15 3.79
CA ILE A 267 -4.81 -10.28 5.19
C ILE A 267 -6.31 -10.58 5.19
N ASP A 268 -6.66 -11.83 5.49
CA ASP A 268 -8.02 -12.35 5.26
C ASP A 268 -9.09 -11.67 6.14
N ASP A 269 -8.72 -11.16 7.31
CA ASP A 269 -9.63 -10.49 8.25
C ASP A 269 -9.65 -8.96 8.10
N CYS A 270 -9.08 -8.41 7.02
CA CYS A 270 -9.05 -6.97 6.76
C CYS A 270 -10.42 -6.43 6.31
N VAL A 271 -10.94 -5.45 7.05
CA VAL A 271 -12.24 -4.79 6.75
C VAL A 271 -12.06 -3.28 6.58
N PHE A 272 -10.98 -2.72 7.13
CA PHE A 272 -10.69 -1.29 7.07
C PHE A 272 -9.32 -1.06 6.47
N VAL A 273 -9.22 -0.12 5.53
CA VAL A 273 -7.96 0.31 4.94
C VAL A 273 -7.77 1.79 5.23
N VAL A 274 -6.60 2.14 5.78
CA VAL A 274 -6.16 3.53 5.95
C VAL A 274 -5.02 3.79 4.98
N ASP A 275 -5.27 4.56 3.93
CA ASP A 275 -4.26 4.89 2.92
C ASP A 275 -3.73 6.31 3.12
N CYS A 276 -2.43 6.45 3.40
CA CYS A 276 -1.77 7.76 3.45
C CYS A 276 -1.63 8.42 2.06
N GLY A 277 -1.94 7.71 0.98
CA GLY A 277 -1.87 8.19 -0.40
C GLY A 277 -0.46 8.34 -0.95
N ARG A 278 0.57 7.94 -0.18
CA ARG A 278 1.98 8.05 -0.58
C ARG A 278 2.62 6.71 -0.93
N ALA A 279 3.69 6.77 -1.72
CA ALA A 279 4.53 5.63 -2.04
C ALA A 279 5.97 6.08 -2.35
N LYS A 280 6.97 5.28 -1.96
CA LYS A 280 8.34 5.45 -2.42
C LYS A 280 8.49 4.89 -3.83
N ARG A 281 9.08 5.66 -4.73
CA ARG A 281 9.40 5.25 -6.11
C ARG A 281 10.84 5.58 -6.44
N MET A 282 11.48 4.70 -7.20
CA MET A 282 12.78 4.98 -7.77
C MET A 282 12.61 5.96 -8.93
N THR A 283 13.22 7.12 -8.84
CA THR A 283 13.29 8.13 -9.90
C THR A 283 14.72 8.17 -10.43
N TYR A 284 14.87 8.44 -11.73
CA TYR A 284 16.16 8.60 -12.38
C TYR A 284 16.18 9.92 -13.13
N ASP A 285 17.12 10.79 -12.79
CA ASP A 285 17.35 12.01 -13.54
C ASP A 285 18.42 11.74 -14.62
N PRO A 286 18.05 11.78 -15.92
CA PRO A 286 18.98 11.49 -17.01
C PRO A 286 20.07 12.57 -17.17
N THR A 287 19.86 13.77 -16.63
CA THR A 287 20.80 14.89 -16.73
C THR A 287 21.91 14.75 -15.70
N THR A 288 21.55 14.50 -14.44
CA THR A 288 22.51 14.29 -13.35
C THR A 288 23.02 12.85 -13.27
N GLN A 289 22.35 11.91 -13.96
CA GLN A 289 22.60 10.47 -13.92
C GLN A 289 22.44 9.86 -12.51
N ILE A 290 21.63 10.51 -11.66
CA ILE A 290 21.39 10.08 -10.29
C ILE A 290 20.06 9.32 -10.23
N SER A 291 20.10 8.15 -9.60
CA SER A 291 18.89 7.46 -9.15
C SER A 291 18.61 7.84 -7.71
N SER A 292 17.41 8.37 -7.43
CA SER A 292 16.93 8.70 -6.09
C SER A 292 15.69 7.87 -5.74
N LEU A 293 15.52 7.58 -4.45
CA LEU A 293 14.29 7.01 -3.93
C LEU A 293 13.46 8.16 -3.33
N GLU A 294 12.37 8.52 -4.00
CA GLU A 294 11.55 9.66 -3.61
C GLU A 294 10.17 9.22 -3.14
N THR A 295 9.67 9.88 -2.10
CA THR A 295 8.30 9.69 -1.61
C THR A 295 7.36 10.65 -2.33
N GLY A 296 6.47 10.13 -3.16
CA GLY A 296 5.47 10.91 -3.88
C GLY A 296 4.06 10.35 -3.72
N TRP A 297 3.10 10.97 -4.41
CA TRP A 297 1.72 10.49 -4.48
C TRP A 297 1.65 9.12 -5.17
N ALA A 298 0.91 8.20 -4.54
CA ALA A 298 0.56 6.92 -5.11
C ALA A 298 -0.30 7.13 -6.38
N ALA A 299 -0.20 6.20 -7.34
CA ALA A 299 -1.01 6.31 -8.55
C ALA A 299 -2.43 5.90 -8.22
N LYS A 300 -3.41 6.42 -8.97
CA LYS A 300 -4.83 6.04 -8.81
C LYS A 300 -5.06 4.53 -8.91
N SER A 301 -4.26 3.82 -9.72
CA SER A 301 -4.31 2.36 -9.80
C SER A 301 -3.85 1.68 -8.51
N ASN A 302 -2.84 2.24 -7.82
CA ASN A 302 -2.37 1.72 -6.55
C ASN A 302 -3.44 1.90 -5.48
N VAL A 303 -4.00 3.12 -5.37
CA VAL A 303 -5.08 3.41 -4.41
C VAL A 303 -6.27 2.48 -4.63
N LYS A 304 -6.68 2.25 -5.89
CA LYS A 304 -7.77 1.31 -6.20
C LYS A 304 -7.47 -0.13 -5.74
N GLN A 305 -6.22 -0.58 -5.83
CA GLN A 305 -5.84 -1.90 -5.31
C GLN A 305 -5.87 -1.95 -3.79
N ARG A 306 -5.41 -0.88 -3.13
CA ARG A 306 -5.48 -0.71 -1.67
C ARG A 306 -6.91 -0.74 -1.17
N THR A 307 -7.84 -0.03 -1.82
CA THR A 307 -9.29 -0.11 -1.54
C THR A 307 -9.79 -1.54 -1.60
N GLY A 308 -9.37 -2.32 -2.61
CA GLY A 308 -9.74 -3.72 -2.77
C GLY A 308 -9.24 -4.66 -1.67
N ARG A 309 -8.39 -4.20 -0.73
CA ARG A 309 -7.95 -5.00 0.43
C ARG A 309 -8.96 -4.98 1.59
N ALA A 310 -9.98 -4.13 1.54
CA ALA A 310 -11.06 -4.08 2.54
C ALA A 310 -12.29 -4.91 2.17
N GLY A 311 -12.32 -5.56 0.99
CA GLY A 311 -13.50 -6.24 0.46
C GLY A 311 -13.19 -7.51 -0.29
#